data_AF-Q5K3A3-F1
#
_entry.id   AF-Q5K3A3-F1
#
_cell.length_a   1.000
_cell.length_b   1.000
_cell.length_c   1.000
_cell.angle_alpha   90.00
_cell.angle_beta   90.00
_cell.angle_gamma   90.00
#
_symmetry.space_group_name_H-M   'P 1'
#
loop_
_entity.id
_entity.type
_entity.pdbx_description
1 polymer ?
#
loop_
_entity_poly.entity_id
_entity_poly.type
_entity_poly.pdbx_seq_one_letter_code
_entity_poly.pdbx_strand_id
1 'polypeptide(L)'
;TADVYLRRIGRTARAGKKGSAISLVEAHDQAMMERVCRYIKEDVPERFVEGLRPATKKAATVKKKKPKNLDKKAKAELAKKKKAKAKKVAKKAAKKTAPKTAPKTAPKTA
;
A
#
# COMPACT_ATOMS: atom_id res chain seq x y z
N THR A 1 -20.38 -0.89 -11.40
CA THR A 1 -20.78 -1.61 -10.16
C THR A 1 -20.13 -2.98 -10.14
N ALA A 2 -20.00 -3.60 -8.95
CA ALA A 2 -19.32 -4.89 -8.82
C ALA A 2 -20.06 -6.02 -9.58
N ASP A 3 -21.39 -5.95 -9.64
CA ASP A 3 -22.24 -6.94 -10.34
C ASP A 3 -21.96 -6.99 -11.85
N VAL A 4 -21.70 -5.82 -12.46
CA VAL A 4 -21.33 -5.73 -13.88
C VAL A 4 -19.98 -6.39 -14.13
N TYR A 5 -19.02 -6.23 -13.22
CA TYR A 5 -17.72 -6.88 -13.32
C TYR A 5 -17.84 -8.40 -13.28
N LEU A 6 -18.65 -8.94 -12.35
CA LEU A 6 -18.89 -10.37 -12.22
C LEU A 6 -19.50 -10.96 -13.50
N ARG A 7 -20.49 -10.28 -14.09
CA ARG A 7 -21.12 -10.71 -15.34
C ARG A 7 -20.14 -10.74 -16.52
N ARG A 8 -19.16 -9.82 -16.53
CA ARG A 8 -18.10 -9.74 -17.54
C ARG A 8 -17.11 -10.90 -17.40
N ILE A 9 -16.54 -11.12 -16.21
CA ILE A 9 -15.56 -12.20 -16.02
C ILE A 9 -16.21 -13.59 -16.17
N GLY A 10 -17.49 -13.73 -15.80
CA GLY A 10 -18.29 -14.94 -16.02
C GLY A 10 -18.63 -15.24 -17.48
N ARG A 11 -18.14 -14.45 -18.44
CA ARG A 11 -18.11 -14.84 -19.86
C ARG A 11 -17.04 -15.91 -20.11
N THR A 12 -15.94 -15.86 -19.36
CA THR A 12 -14.81 -16.82 -19.46
C THR A 12 -15.03 -18.05 -18.58
N ALA A 13 -14.17 -19.07 -18.70
CA ALA A 13 -14.14 -20.25 -17.81
C ALA A 13 -15.47 -21.04 -17.69
N ARG A 14 -16.02 -21.50 -18.81
CA ARG A 14 -17.25 -22.31 -18.84
C ARG A 14 -16.91 -23.81 -18.82
N ALA A 15 -17.84 -24.63 -18.31
CA ALA A 15 -17.72 -26.09 -18.28
C ALA A 15 -16.43 -26.61 -17.59
N GLY A 16 -16.06 -26.00 -16.46
CA GLY A 16 -14.90 -26.43 -15.66
C GLY A 16 -13.53 -26.11 -16.27
N LYS A 17 -13.49 -25.45 -17.42
CA LYS A 17 -12.23 -25.02 -18.04
C LYS A 17 -11.69 -23.77 -17.36
N LYS A 18 -10.37 -23.63 -17.31
CA LYS A 18 -9.70 -22.41 -16.83
C LYS A 18 -9.93 -21.27 -17.82
N GLY A 19 -10.18 -20.07 -17.30
CA GLY A 19 -10.27 -18.83 -18.07
C GLY A 19 -9.43 -17.75 -17.43
N SER A 20 -9.07 -16.72 -18.19
CA SER A 20 -8.31 -15.56 -17.69
C SER A 20 -9.06 -14.28 -18.03
N ALA A 21 -9.12 -13.37 -17.06
CA ALA A 21 -9.65 -12.04 -17.25
C ALA A 21 -8.61 -11.02 -16.78
N ILE A 22 -8.28 -10.08 -17.66
CA ILE A 22 -7.29 -9.03 -17.40
C ILE A 22 -8.03 -7.70 -17.39
N SER A 23 -7.84 -6.93 -16.33
CA SER A 23 -8.46 -5.62 -16.14
C SER A 23 -7.40 -4.55 -16.22
N LEU A 24 -7.54 -3.63 -17.18
CA LEU A 24 -6.74 -2.42 -17.26
C LEU A 24 -7.39 -1.37 -16.36
N VAL A 25 -6.66 -0.92 -15.34
CA VAL A 25 -7.19 -0.03 -14.30
C VAL A 25 -6.34 1.23 -14.24
N GLU A 26 -6.98 2.38 -14.39
CA GLU A 26 -6.34 3.69 -14.20
C GLU A 26 -6.47 4.16 -12.74
N ALA A 27 -5.72 5.20 -12.37
CA ALA A 27 -5.71 5.76 -11.01
C ALA A 27 -7.11 6.13 -10.49
N HIS A 28 -8.02 6.56 -11.37
CA HIS A 28 -9.39 6.93 -11.00
C HIS A 28 -10.27 5.73 -10.65
N ASP A 29 -10.04 4.57 -11.27
CA ASP A 29 -10.86 3.36 -11.11
C ASP A 29 -10.42 2.45 -9.96
N GLN A 30 -9.33 2.79 -9.29
CA GLN A 30 -8.79 2.02 -8.16
C GLN A 30 -9.84 1.77 -7.06
N ALA A 31 -10.77 2.71 -6.86
CA ALA A 31 -11.82 2.61 -5.83
C ALA A 31 -12.91 1.62 -6.25
N MET A 32 -13.15 1.47 -7.55
CA MET A 32 -14.04 0.46 -8.09
C MET A 32 -13.41 -0.93 -7.96
N MET A 33 -12.11 -1.05 -8.25
CA MET A 33 -11.37 -2.29 -8.11
C MET A 33 -11.40 -2.81 -6.67
N GLU A 34 -11.20 -1.92 -5.69
CA GLU A 34 -11.28 -2.28 -4.26
C GLU A 34 -12.67 -2.81 -3.84
N ARG A 35 -13.75 -2.26 -4.42
CA ARG A 35 -15.12 -2.76 -4.18
C ARG A 35 -15.33 -4.14 -4.80
N VAL A 36 -14.77 -4.36 -5.99
CA VAL A 36 -14.84 -5.64 -6.70
C VAL A 36 -14.10 -6.74 -5.92
N CYS A 37 -12.87 -6.50 -5.48
CA CYS A 37 -12.11 -7.47 -4.67
C CYS A 37 -12.86 -7.84 -3.38
N ARG A 38 -13.44 -6.85 -2.69
CA ARG A 38 -14.28 -7.08 -1.50
C ARG A 38 -15.51 -7.94 -1.78
N TYR A 39 -16.14 -7.75 -2.93
CA TYR A 39 -17.34 -8.48 -3.32
C TYR A 39 -17.03 -9.95 -3.64
N ILE A 40 -15.95 -10.19 -4.38
CA ILE A 40 -15.50 -11.52 -4.78
C ILE A 40 -14.77 -12.24 -3.61
N LYS A 41 -14.35 -11.50 -2.59
CA LYS A 41 -13.56 -11.97 -1.43
C LYS A 41 -12.18 -12.53 -1.82
N GLU A 42 -11.67 -12.12 -2.97
CA GLU A 42 -10.37 -12.52 -3.49
C GLU A 42 -9.58 -11.27 -3.91
N ASP A 43 -8.28 -11.28 -3.64
CA ASP A 43 -7.37 -10.23 -4.09
C ASP A 43 -6.89 -10.52 -5.51
N VAL A 44 -7.16 -9.60 -6.42
CA VAL A 44 -6.70 -9.71 -7.82
C VAL A 44 -5.23 -9.30 -7.90
N PRO A 45 -4.32 -10.20 -8.34
CA PRO A 45 -2.90 -9.92 -8.39
C PRO A 45 -2.56 -8.91 -9.48
N GLU A 46 -1.75 -7.93 -9.13
CA GLU A 46 -1.26 -6.91 -10.06
C GLU A 46 -0.10 -7.48 -10.88
N ARG A 47 -0.21 -7.44 -12.20
CA ARG A 47 0.87 -7.86 -13.11
C ARG A 47 1.40 -6.65 -13.86
N PHE A 48 2.71 -6.64 -14.07
CA PHE A 48 3.38 -5.61 -14.85
C PHE A 48 3.99 -6.26 -16.09
N VAL A 49 3.81 -5.61 -17.24
CA VAL A 49 4.50 -5.97 -18.48
C VAL A 49 5.86 -5.27 -18.48
N GLU A 50 6.89 -5.98 -18.93
CA GLU A 50 8.24 -5.44 -19.06
C GLU A 50 8.23 -4.23 -20.02
N GLY A 51 8.84 -3.11 -19.60
CA GLY A 51 8.84 -1.84 -20.36
C GLY A 51 7.60 -0.94 -20.18
N LEU A 52 6.48 -1.44 -19.66
CA LEU A 52 5.23 -0.68 -19.48
C LEU A 52 4.82 -0.57 -18.01
N ARG A 53 5.79 -0.29 -17.13
CA ARG A 53 5.47 0.00 -15.72
C ARG A 53 4.88 1.40 -15.59
N PRO A 54 3.77 1.57 -14.86
CA PRO A 54 3.20 2.88 -14.63
C PRO A 54 4.20 3.77 -13.88
N ALA A 55 4.53 4.92 -14.46
CA ALA A 55 5.46 5.89 -13.89
C ALA A 55 4.85 6.66 -12.69
N THR A 56 3.52 6.77 -12.66
CA THR A 56 2.76 7.45 -11.61
C THR A 56 2.27 6.47 -10.54
N LYS A 57 2.38 6.89 -9.27
CA LYS A 57 1.88 6.10 -8.13
C LYS A 57 0.36 5.99 -8.18
N LYS A 58 -0.15 4.80 -7.86
CA LYS A 58 -1.58 4.53 -7.71
C LYS A 58 -2.21 5.53 -6.74
N ALA A 59 -3.33 6.14 -7.14
CA ALA A 59 -4.09 7.00 -6.24
C ALA A 59 -4.49 6.19 -5.01
N ALA A 60 -4.10 6.65 -3.82
CA ALA A 60 -4.46 6.00 -2.58
C ALA A 60 -5.97 6.16 -2.33
N THR A 61 -6.76 5.18 -2.77
CA THR A 61 -8.21 5.12 -2.49
C THR A 61 -8.51 4.82 -1.04
N VAL A 62 -7.49 4.38 -0.31
CA VAL A 62 -7.50 4.32 1.15
C VAL A 62 -7.44 5.74 1.70
N LYS A 63 -8.56 6.47 1.66
CA LYS A 63 -8.91 7.30 2.82
C LYS A 63 -8.92 6.32 3.99
N LYS A 64 -7.80 6.23 4.73
CA LYS A 64 -7.77 5.60 6.06
C LYS A 64 -8.99 6.16 6.76
N LYS A 65 -10.07 5.36 6.87
CA LYS A 65 -11.22 5.74 7.68
C LYS A 65 -10.61 5.87 9.07
N LYS A 66 -10.37 7.10 9.51
CA LYS A 66 -10.18 7.38 10.93
C LYS A 66 -11.41 6.73 11.57
N PRO A 67 -11.25 5.78 12.49
CA PRO A 67 -12.39 5.16 13.13
C PRO A 67 -13.19 6.30 13.77
N LYS A 68 -14.36 6.61 13.19
CA LYS A 68 -15.15 7.80 13.56
C LYS A 68 -15.81 7.60 14.94
N ASN A 69 -15.93 6.36 15.38
CA ASN A 69 -16.48 6.01 16.69
C ASN A 69 -15.43 5.25 17.49
N LEU A 70 -14.48 5.99 18.07
CA LEU A 70 -13.71 5.50 19.22
C LEU A 70 -14.15 6.35 20.40
N ASP A 71 -14.62 5.69 21.46
CA ASP A 71 -14.96 6.30 22.73
C ASP A 71 -13.80 7.18 23.22
N LYS A 72 -14.12 8.22 24.01
CA LYS A 72 -13.12 9.20 24.51
C LYS A 72 -11.89 8.51 25.14
N LYS A 73 -12.06 7.35 25.79
CA LYS A 73 -10.97 6.50 26.33
C LYS A 73 -10.05 5.94 25.24
N ALA A 74 -10.59 5.40 24.15
CA ALA A 74 -9.80 4.82 23.07
C ALA A 74 -9.03 5.87 22.24
N LYS A 75 -9.58 7.09 22.11
CA LYS A 75 -8.85 8.23 21.51
C LYS A 75 -7.66 8.68 22.37
N ALA A 76 -7.83 8.70 23.70
CA ALA A 76 -6.75 9.05 24.63
C ALA A 76 -5.61 8.02 24.60
N GLU A 77 -5.94 6.73 24.56
CA GLU A 77 -4.96 5.64 24.46
C GLU A 77 -4.20 5.66 23.12
N LEU A 78 -4.89 5.92 22.01
CA LEU A 78 -4.25 6.04 20.70
C LEU A 78 -3.32 7.26 20.64
N ALA A 79 -3.71 8.38 21.26
CA ALA A 79 -2.87 9.59 21.35
C ALA A 79 -1.62 9.35 22.22
N LYS A 80 -1.75 8.64 23.36
CA LYS A 80 -0.62 8.23 24.20
C LYS A 80 0.32 7.28 23.45
N LYS A 81 -0.21 6.26 22.76
CA LYS A 81 0.60 5.34 21.92
C LYS A 81 1.33 6.06 20.80
N LYS A 82 0.72 7.06 20.15
CA LYS A 82 1.39 7.86 19.10
C LYS A 82 2.49 8.76 19.67
N LYS A 83 2.27 9.42 20.81
CA LYS A 83 3.31 10.22 21.49
C LYS A 83 4.48 9.35 21.97
N ALA A 84 4.20 8.16 22.51
CA ALA A 84 5.24 7.22 22.93
C ALA A 84 6.06 6.68 21.75
N LYS A 85 5.43 6.39 20.60
CA LYS A 85 6.13 5.99 19.38
C LYS A 85 6.98 7.13 18.81
N ALA A 86 6.48 8.36 18.78
CA ALA A 86 7.26 9.53 18.33
C ALA A 86 8.50 9.76 19.21
N LYS A 87 8.36 9.66 20.54
CA LYS A 87 9.49 9.81 21.49
C LYS A 87 10.53 8.69 21.35
N LYS A 88 10.12 7.45 21.06
CA LYS A 88 11.04 6.34 20.77
C LYS A 88 11.78 6.50 19.44
N VAL A 89 11.10 7.01 18.40
CA VAL A 89 11.72 7.24 17.08
C VAL A 89 12.73 8.39 17.16
N ALA A 90 12.41 9.47 17.89
CA ALA A 90 13.35 10.58 18.13
C ALA A 90 14.59 10.15 18.93
N LYS A 91 14.42 9.33 19.98
CA LYS A 91 15.55 8.81 20.79
C LYS A 91 16.44 7.84 19.99
N LYS A 92 15.86 7.11 19.02
CA LYS A 92 16.62 6.20 18.14
C LYS A 92 17.34 6.94 17.02
N ALA A 93 16.83 8.09 16.58
CA ALA A 93 17.51 8.98 15.63
C ALA A 93 18.71 9.69 16.28
N ALA A 94 18.56 10.21 17.51
CA ALA A 94 19.67 10.85 18.24
C ALA A 94 20.81 9.90 18.62
N LYS A 95 20.54 8.60 18.80
CA LYS A 95 21.58 7.59 19.06
C LYS A 95 22.37 7.18 17.79
N LYS A 96 21.86 7.51 16.58
CA LYS A 96 22.54 7.22 15.31
C LYS A 96 23.51 8.33 14.86
N THR A 97 23.47 9.50 15.48
CA THR A 97 24.30 10.67 15.11
C THR A 97 25.53 10.87 16.00
N ALA A 98 25.87 9.93 16.89
CA ALA A 98 27.17 9.96 17.57
C ALA A 98 28.24 9.43 16.59
N PRO A 99 29.22 10.25 16.14
CA PRO A 99 30.18 9.83 15.14
C PRO A 99 31.21 8.91 15.81
N LYS A 100 31.25 7.64 15.43
CA LYS A 100 32.45 6.82 15.66
C LYS A 100 33.52 7.33 14.70
N THR A 101 34.46 8.07 15.25
CA THR A 101 35.69 8.53 14.64
C THR A 101 36.58 7.37 14.19
N ALA A 102 37.16 7.54 12.99
CA ALA A 102 38.45 7.05 12.47
C ALA A 102 38.36 6.13 11.23
N PRO A 103 39.36 6.12 10.31
CA PRO A 103 40.46 7.07 10.08
C PRO A 103 40.51 7.61 8.63
N LYS A 104 41.26 8.71 8.45
CA LYS A 104 41.55 9.36 7.16
C LYS A 104 42.38 8.45 6.25
N THR A 105 41.95 8.27 5.00
CA THR A 105 42.78 7.79 3.89
C THR A 105 43.30 8.97 3.06
N ALA A 106 44.62 9.04 2.90
CA ALA A 106 45.40 9.76 1.87
C ALA A 106 46.77 9.04 1.80
N PRO A 107 47.53 9.01 0.67
CA PRO A 107 47.72 10.07 -0.33
C PRO A 107 47.46 9.59 -1.79
N LYS A 108 47.14 10.42 -2.80
CA LYS A 108 47.88 11.46 -3.55
C LYS A 108 49.20 10.99 -4.23
N THR A 109 49.11 10.81 -5.56
CA THR A 109 50.06 11.17 -6.64
C THR A 109 51.57 10.92 -6.47
N ALA A 110 52.13 10.06 -7.32
CA ALA A 110 52.99 10.40 -8.46
C ALA A 110 53.16 9.14 -9.34
#